data_AF-A0A7C9AP26-F1
#
_entry.id   AF-A0A7C9AP26-F1
#
_cell.length_a   1.000
_cell.length_b   1.000
_cell.length_c   1.000
_cell.angle_alpha   90.00
_cell.angle_beta   90.00
_cell.angle_gamma   90.00
#
_symmetry.space_group_name_H-M   'P 1'
#
loop_
_entity.id
_entity.type
_entity.pdbx_description
1 polymer ?
#
loop_
_entity_poly.entity_id
_entity_poly.type
_entity_poly.pdbx_seq_one_letter_code
_entity_poly.pdbx_strand_id
1 'polypeptide(L)'
;FIDGEIQPASNITTKMRVSPSEDKVSPGMLELALKFPCSMKSAALYLEFDKGFLHINEYPPDANQGFDIPSAVVNFPDFHSSLNFVEDFNPSPLVSRLQERSPALAYTEVLLVPLTTPDFSMPYNVITITCTIFALYFGSLLNALRRRAGEEERLLKDRANRKLGRLPQILQKLARLRGKPVDQHQRPSSLPSSTKHKLIFKVTLVALIAVAWHFYFR
;
A
#
# COMPACT_ATOMS: atom_id res chain seq x y z
N PHE A 1 -33.69 14.81 27.16
CA PHE A 1 -33.90 15.53 28.43
C PHE A 1 -34.44 16.92 28.13
N ILE A 2 -35.42 17.36 28.91
CA ILE A 2 -35.94 18.74 28.90
C ILE A 2 -35.74 19.29 30.30
N ASP A 3 -35.01 20.39 30.44
CA ASP A 3 -34.74 21.06 31.72
C ASP A 3 -34.16 20.11 32.80
N GLY A 4 -33.40 19.10 32.38
CA GLY A 4 -32.79 18.10 33.26
C GLY A 4 -33.62 16.83 33.50
N GLU A 5 -34.90 16.81 33.09
CA GLU A 5 -35.79 15.65 33.25
C GLU A 5 -35.80 14.75 32.00
N ILE A 6 -35.88 13.44 32.23
CA ILE A 6 -36.02 12.46 31.15
C ILE A 6 -37.45 12.54 30.62
N GLN A 7 -37.57 12.81 29.32
CA GLN A 7 -38.85 12.82 28.62
C GLN A 7 -38.79 11.82 27.47
N PRO A 8 -39.84 11.00 27.28
CA PRO A 8 -39.87 10.05 26.18
C PRO A 8 -39.90 10.79 24.84
N ALA A 9 -39.09 10.32 23.89
CA ALA A 9 -38.88 10.98 22.59
C ALA A 9 -40.17 11.12 21.78
N SER A 10 -41.14 10.20 21.96
CA SER A 10 -42.45 10.21 21.30
C SER A 10 -43.28 11.45 21.59
N ASN A 11 -43.11 12.07 22.75
CA ASN A 11 -43.92 13.23 23.15
C ASN A 11 -43.49 14.53 22.46
N ILE A 12 -42.25 14.56 21.97
CA ILE A 12 -41.60 15.76 21.42
C ILE A 12 -41.43 15.60 19.89
N THR A 13 -41.19 14.38 19.43
CA THR A 13 -40.91 14.08 18.03
C THR A 13 -42.19 14.06 17.22
N THR A 14 -42.33 15.01 16.30
CA THR A 14 -43.49 15.09 15.39
C THR A 14 -43.28 14.25 14.15
N LYS A 15 -42.05 14.23 13.62
CA LYS A 15 -41.67 13.46 12.44
C LYS A 15 -40.25 12.97 12.57
N MET A 16 -40.02 11.74 12.15
CA MET A 16 -38.71 11.11 12.11
C MET A 16 -38.52 10.47 10.73
N ARG A 17 -37.37 10.74 10.11
CA ARG A 17 -36.97 10.10 8.87
C ARG A 17 -35.58 9.53 9.05
N VAL A 18 -35.45 8.24 8.76
CA VAL A 18 -34.18 7.52 8.81
C VAL A 18 -33.85 7.10 7.39
N SER A 19 -32.70 7.57 6.90
CA SER A 19 -32.09 7.06 5.68
C SER A 19 -30.96 6.12 6.12
N PRO A 20 -31.10 4.80 5.95
CA PRO A 20 -30.09 3.85 6.41
C PRO A 20 -28.78 4.06 5.65
N SER A 21 -27.66 3.72 6.29
CA SER A 21 -26.35 3.72 5.64
C SER A 21 -26.27 2.61 4.60
N GLU A 22 -25.60 2.88 3.50
CA GLU A 22 -25.21 1.88 2.51
C GLU A 22 -23.69 1.69 2.60
N ASP A 23 -23.25 0.44 2.74
CA ASP A 23 -21.85 0.11 2.98
C ASP A 23 -20.98 0.72 1.87
N LYS A 24 -20.01 1.56 2.26
CA LYS A 24 -19.03 2.24 1.37
C LYS A 24 -19.62 3.22 0.35
N VAL A 25 -20.93 3.47 0.38
CA VAL A 25 -21.59 4.38 -0.58
C VAL A 25 -22.07 5.65 0.10
N SER A 26 -22.82 5.53 1.20
CA SER A 26 -23.38 6.70 1.87
C SER A 26 -23.58 6.49 3.37
N PRO A 27 -23.27 7.51 4.19
CA PRO A 27 -23.56 7.46 5.62
C PRO A 27 -25.07 7.45 5.86
N GLY A 28 -25.48 6.87 7.00
CA GLY A 28 -26.85 6.94 7.46
C GLY A 28 -27.20 8.36 7.92
N MET A 29 -28.45 8.77 7.71
CA MET A 29 -28.95 10.08 8.11
C MET A 29 -30.21 9.94 8.99
N LEU A 30 -30.20 10.62 10.13
CA LEU A 30 -31.35 10.74 11.02
C LEU A 30 -31.86 12.18 10.99
N GLU A 31 -33.08 12.38 10.51
CA GLU A 31 -33.77 13.67 10.51
C GLU A 31 -34.91 13.64 11.52
N LEU A 32 -34.90 14.58 12.46
CA LEU A 32 -35.88 14.70 13.53
C LEU A 32 -36.56 16.08 13.49
N ALA A 33 -37.90 16.09 13.44
CA ALA A 33 -38.69 17.27 13.69
C ALA A 33 -39.18 17.25 15.14
N LEU A 34 -38.61 18.12 15.96
CA LEU A 34 -38.87 18.20 17.40
C LEU A 34 -39.73 19.42 17.71
N LYS A 35 -40.76 19.24 18.52
CA LYS A 35 -41.62 20.32 19.00
C LYS A 35 -41.49 20.46 20.51
N PHE A 36 -40.95 21.59 20.94
CA PHE A 36 -40.72 21.89 22.35
C PHE A 36 -41.74 22.91 22.87
N PRO A 37 -42.12 22.85 24.16
CA PRO A 37 -42.96 23.88 24.77
C PRO A 37 -42.16 25.17 24.97
N CYS A 38 -42.81 26.33 24.85
CA CYS A 38 -42.15 27.64 25.03
C CYS A 38 -41.60 27.89 26.44
N SER A 39 -42.04 27.12 27.45
CA SER A 39 -41.56 27.21 28.83
C SER A 39 -40.17 26.59 29.04
N MET A 40 -39.68 25.85 28.05
CA MET A 40 -38.43 25.12 28.12
C MET A 40 -37.22 26.05 28.13
N LYS A 41 -36.20 25.72 28.94
CA LYS A 41 -34.93 26.46 29.02
C LYS A 41 -33.78 25.72 28.35
N SER A 42 -33.71 24.39 28.47
CA SER A 42 -32.62 23.60 27.90
C SER A 42 -33.06 22.23 27.38
N ALA A 43 -32.49 21.84 26.24
CA ALA A 43 -32.70 20.55 25.58
C ALA A 43 -31.39 19.77 25.55
N ALA A 44 -31.44 18.47 25.82
CA ALA A 44 -30.32 17.59 25.50
C ALA A 44 -30.83 16.31 24.84
N LEU A 45 -30.25 15.97 23.70
CA LEU A 45 -30.48 14.74 22.95
C LEU A 45 -29.25 13.84 23.12
N TYR A 46 -29.47 12.60 23.55
CA TYR A 46 -28.43 11.59 23.66
C TYR A 46 -28.72 10.49 22.65
N LEU A 47 -27.69 10.05 21.94
CA LEU A 47 -27.76 8.94 21.01
C LEU A 47 -26.65 7.96 21.38
N GLU A 48 -27.03 6.75 21.76
CA GLU A 48 -26.10 5.66 21.99
C GLU A 48 -25.69 5.05 20.66
N PHE A 49 -24.41 4.69 20.54
CA PHE A 49 -23.87 4.08 19.32
C PHE A 49 -22.86 3.00 19.67
N ASP A 50 -22.80 1.99 18.82
CA ASP A 50 -21.78 0.95 18.86
C ASP A 50 -20.78 1.16 17.73
N LYS A 51 -19.53 0.77 17.99
CA LYS A 51 -18.45 0.85 16.99
C LYS A 51 -18.32 -0.49 16.29
N GLY A 52 -18.43 -0.48 14.96
CA GLY A 52 -18.12 -1.63 14.13
C GLY A 52 -16.61 -1.80 13.92
N PHE A 53 -16.17 -3.03 13.66
CA PHE A 53 -14.82 -3.29 13.17
C PHE A 53 -14.75 -2.93 11.69
N LEU A 54 -13.76 -2.12 11.33
CA LEU A 54 -13.45 -1.79 9.95
C LEU A 54 -12.40 -2.76 9.40
N HIS A 55 -12.40 -2.96 8.09
CA HIS A 55 -11.32 -3.66 7.42
C HIS A 55 -10.04 -2.80 7.39
N ILE A 56 -8.88 -3.45 7.27
CA ILE A 56 -7.56 -2.81 7.22
C ILE A 56 -7.46 -1.70 6.16
N ASN A 57 -8.19 -1.84 5.05
CA ASN A 57 -8.20 -0.91 3.92
C ASN A 57 -9.15 0.29 4.12
N GLU A 58 -9.96 0.27 5.18
CA GLU A 58 -10.98 1.30 5.47
C GLU A 58 -10.50 2.32 6.50
N TYR A 59 -9.40 2.02 7.21
CA TYR A 59 -8.80 2.98 8.12
C TYR A 59 -8.15 4.13 7.35
N PRO A 60 -8.23 5.37 7.86
CA PRO A 60 -7.43 6.46 7.36
C PRO A 60 -5.93 6.16 7.57
N PRO A 61 -5.02 6.87 6.87
CA PRO A 61 -3.58 6.68 7.00
C PRO A 61 -3.06 6.72 8.46
N ASP A 62 -3.73 7.49 9.33
CA ASP A 62 -3.53 7.47 10.77
C ASP A 62 -4.78 6.92 11.48
N ALA A 63 -4.75 5.63 11.80
CA ALA A 63 -5.85 4.99 12.50
C ALA A 63 -6.06 5.51 13.93
N ASN A 64 -5.03 6.09 14.57
CA ASN A 64 -5.12 6.57 15.96
C ASN A 64 -5.94 7.87 16.07
N GLN A 65 -6.10 8.61 14.98
CA GLN A 65 -6.89 9.83 14.96
C GLN A 65 -8.39 9.56 15.16
N GLY A 66 -8.92 8.50 14.56
CA GLY A 66 -10.36 8.22 14.55
C GLY A 66 -11.06 8.79 13.31
N PHE A 67 -12.38 8.96 13.41
CA PHE A 67 -13.25 9.39 12.31
C PHE A 67 -13.96 10.69 12.64
N ASP A 68 -13.97 11.61 11.68
CA ASP A 68 -14.73 12.87 11.78
C ASP A 68 -16.20 12.63 11.42
N ILE A 69 -17.09 12.92 12.36
CA ILE A 69 -18.53 12.97 12.12
C ILE A 69 -18.91 14.41 11.75
N PRO A 70 -19.57 14.64 10.60
CA PRO A 70 -19.96 15.97 10.18
C PRO A 70 -20.91 16.63 11.19
N SER A 71 -20.83 17.95 11.25
CA SER A 71 -21.73 18.77 12.07
C SER A 71 -23.21 18.47 11.81
N ALA A 72 -23.98 18.35 12.88
CA ALA A 72 -25.43 18.32 12.79
C ALA A 72 -25.97 19.72 12.46
N VAL A 73 -27.03 19.75 11.66
CA VAL A 73 -27.74 20.98 11.28
C VAL A 73 -29.01 21.08 12.09
N VAL A 74 -29.18 22.21 12.79
CA VAL A 74 -30.41 22.56 13.49
C VAL A 74 -31.08 23.70 12.73
N ASN A 75 -32.26 23.41 12.19
CA ASN A 75 -33.09 24.39 11.49
C ASN A 75 -34.23 24.86 12.38
N PHE A 76 -34.41 26.17 12.50
CA PHE A 76 -35.49 26.80 13.26
C PHE A 76 -36.51 27.40 12.29
N PRO A 77 -37.52 26.64 11.83
CA PRO A 77 -38.39 27.05 10.73
C PRO A 77 -39.22 28.30 11.03
N ASP A 78 -39.59 28.50 12.30
CA ASP A 78 -40.41 29.65 12.73
C ASP A 78 -39.58 30.93 12.94
N PHE A 79 -38.25 30.81 12.93
CA PHE A 79 -37.34 31.93 13.15
C PHE A 79 -36.66 32.28 11.84
N HIS A 80 -36.69 33.56 11.49
CA HIS A 80 -36.10 34.05 10.25
C HIS A 80 -35.02 35.07 10.52
N SER A 81 -33.88 34.90 9.84
CA SER A 81 -32.81 35.88 9.80
C SER A 81 -32.86 36.61 8.46
N SER A 82 -32.72 37.93 8.48
CA SER A 82 -32.51 38.76 7.29
C SER A 82 -31.40 39.76 7.57
N LEU A 83 -30.47 39.93 6.63
CA LEU A 83 -29.46 40.98 6.71
C LEU A 83 -30.03 42.27 6.12
N ASN A 84 -30.10 43.31 6.94
CA ASN A 84 -30.50 44.64 6.47
C ASN A 84 -29.24 45.42 6.10
N PHE A 85 -28.95 45.49 4.80
CA PHE A 85 -27.92 46.37 4.27
C PHE A 85 -28.52 47.75 3.98
N VAL A 86 -27.86 48.81 4.45
CA VAL A 86 -28.18 50.19 4.06
C VAL A 86 -27.49 50.41 2.70
N GLU A 87 -28.22 50.20 1.61
CA GLU A 87 -27.69 50.45 0.26
C GLU A 87 -28.31 51.70 -0.35
N ASP A 88 -27.48 52.74 -0.51
CA ASP A 88 -27.82 53.99 -1.22
C ASP A 88 -27.81 53.82 -2.76
N PHE A 89 -27.44 52.65 -3.29
CA PHE A 89 -27.37 52.38 -4.73
C PHE A 89 -27.73 50.92 -5.07
N ASN A 90 -28.32 50.71 -6.26
CA ASN A 90 -28.90 49.45 -6.78
C ASN A 90 -28.24 48.15 -6.24
N PRO A 91 -28.97 47.33 -5.45
CA PRO A 91 -28.46 46.08 -4.90
C PRO A 91 -27.99 45.13 -6.00
N SER A 92 -26.82 44.55 -5.82
CA SER A 92 -26.39 43.41 -6.63
C SER A 92 -27.28 42.18 -6.35
N PRO A 93 -27.46 41.25 -7.31
CA PRO A 93 -28.32 40.07 -7.12
C PRO A 93 -27.87 39.15 -5.97
N LEU A 94 -26.59 39.21 -5.57
CA LEU A 94 -26.09 38.49 -4.40
C LEU A 94 -26.56 39.13 -3.08
N VAL A 95 -26.60 40.45 -3.00
CA VAL A 95 -27.08 41.18 -1.81
C VAL A 95 -28.59 40.95 -1.64
N SER A 96 -29.36 40.95 -2.73
CA SER A 96 -30.79 40.62 -2.68
C SER A 96 -31.05 39.23 -2.11
N ARG A 97 -30.19 38.23 -2.44
CA ARG A 97 -30.28 36.87 -1.88
C ARG A 97 -29.91 36.79 -0.40
N LEU A 98 -29.05 37.67 0.09
CA LEU A 98 -28.69 37.74 1.51
C LEU A 98 -29.74 38.50 2.34
N GLN A 99 -30.50 39.37 1.69
CA GLN A 99 -31.62 40.10 2.29
C GLN A 99 -32.93 39.27 2.28
N GLU A 100 -33.01 38.25 1.42
CA GLU A 100 -34.09 37.27 1.45
C GLU A 100 -34.20 36.60 2.83
N ARG A 101 -35.44 36.37 3.26
CA ARG A 101 -35.78 35.86 4.57
C ARG A 101 -35.43 34.38 4.66
N SER A 102 -34.26 34.04 5.19
CA SER A 102 -33.83 32.65 5.38
C SER A 102 -34.26 32.14 6.76
N PRO A 103 -34.56 30.83 6.91
CA PRO A 103 -34.76 30.26 8.23
C PRO A 103 -33.44 30.31 9.03
N ALA A 104 -33.55 30.50 10.35
CA ALA A 104 -32.39 30.53 11.23
C ALA A 104 -31.79 29.11 11.32
N LEU A 105 -30.49 29.01 11.11
CA LEU A 105 -29.78 27.75 11.02
C LEU A 105 -28.56 27.78 11.93
N ALA A 106 -28.39 26.74 12.74
CA ALA A 106 -27.23 26.52 13.58
C ALA A 106 -26.54 25.22 13.22
N TYR A 107 -25.21 25.21 13.33
CA TYR A 107 -24.38 24.03 13.13
C TYR A 107 -23.75 23.63 14.46
N THR A 108 -23.71 22.33 14.74
CA THR A 108 -22.91 21.83 15.85
C THR A 108 -21.44 21.75 15.47
N GLU A 109 -20.58 21.52 16.45
CA GLU A 109 -19.18 21.23 16.19
C GLU A 109 -19.03 19.86 15.49
N VAL A 110 -17.95 19.70 14.74
CA VAL A 110 -17.53 18.42 14.15
C VAL A 110 -17.05 17.52 15.28
N LEU A 111 -17.52 16.27 15.32
CA LEU A 111 -17.20 15.35 16.39
C LEU A 111 -16.18 14.31 15.91
N LEU A 112 -15.02 14.26 16.55
CA LEU A 112 -14.03 13.22 16.31
C LEU A 112 -14.34 11.99 17.16
N VAL A 113 -14.65 10.87 16.52
CA VAL A 113 -14.92 9.61 17.21
C VAL A 113 -13.69 8.71 17.11
N PRO A 114 -13.02 8.41 18.25
CA PRO A 114 -11.89 7.49 18.24
C PRO A 114 -12.40 6.08 17.91
N LEU A 115 -11.80 5.42 16.92
CA LEU A 115 -12.11 4.01 16.62
C LEU A 115 -11.16 3.08 17.37
N THR A 116 -11.57 1.82 17.52
CA THR A 116 -10.66 0.76 17.94
C THR A 116 -9.64 0.53 16.84
N THR A 117 -8.39 0.89 17.09
CA THR A 117 -7.30 0.66 16.14
C THR A 117 -6.96 -0.83 16.08
N PRO A 118 -6.93 -1.43 14.88
CA PRO A 118 -6.55 -2.82 14.72
C PRO A 118 -5.02 -2.91 14.81
N ASP A 119 -4.52 -4.08 15.15
CA ASP A 119 -3.09 -4.32 15.15
C ASP A 119 -2.53 -4.38 13.71
N PHE A 120 -1.98 -3.26 13.23
CA PHE A 120 -1.32 -3.17 11.92
C PHE A 120 0.04 -3.91 11.88
N SER A 121 0.54 -4.41 13.02
CA SER A 121 1.85 -5.07 13.06
C SER A 121 1.85 -6.44 12.37
N MET A 122 0.72 -7.18 12.42
CA MET A 122 0.59 -8.47 11.74
C MET A 122 0.81 -8.37 10.22
N PRO A 123 0.06 -7.55 9.47
CA PRO A 123 0.31 -7.39 8.04
C PRO A 123 1.69 -6.79 7.75
N TYR A 124 2.19 -5.88 8.59
CA TYR A 124 3.54 -5.33 8.44
C TYR A 124 4.63 -6.40 8.50
N ASN A 125 4.52 -7.34 9.44
CA ASN A 125 5.48 -8.45 9.56
C ASN A 125 5.45 -9.35 8.33
N VAL A 126 4.26 -9.64 7.78
CA VAL A 126 4.11 -10.42 6.56
C VAL A 126 4.74 -9.71 5.36
N ILE A 127 4.48 -8.40 5.20
CA ILE A 127 5.09 -7.59 4.13
C ILE A 127 6.62 -7.60 4.25
N THR A 128 7.14 -7.47 5.47
CA THR A 128 8.59 -7.51 5.72
C THR A 128 9.21 -8.85 5.33
N ILE A 129 8.55 -9.97 5.64
CA ILE A 129 9.00 -11.31 5.26
C ILE A 129 8.93 -11.52 3.74
N THR A 130 7.84 -11.11 3.09
CA THR A 130 7.73 -11.24 1.62
C THR A 130 8.77 -10.38 0.90
N CYS A 131 9.02 -9.16 1.37
CA CYS A 131 10.06 -8.27 0.85
C CYS A 131 11.46 -8.90 0.97
N THR A 132 11.78 -9.49 2.13
CA THR A 132 13.07 -10.18 2.33
C THR A 132 13.20 -11.41 1.43
N ILE A 133 12.14 -12.19 1.24
CA ILE A 133 12.13 -13.32 0.29
C ILE A 133 12.39 -12.83 -1.14
N PHE A 134 11.71 -11.76 -1.58
CA PHE A 134 11.93 -11.19 -2.92
C PHE A 134 13.35 -10.64 -3.08
N ALA A 135 13.89 -9.95 -2.08
CA ALA A 135 15.25 -9.43 -2.09
C ALA A 135 16.28 -10.57 -2.24
N LEU A 136 16.11 -11.66 -1.50
CA LEU A 136 16.97 -12.84 -1.60
C LEU A 136 16.80 -13.55 -2.95
N TYR A 137 15.58 -13.67 -3.46
CA TYR A 137 15.30 -14.28 -4.75
C TYR A 137 15.97 -13.51 -5.90
N PHE A 138 15.69 -12.21 -6.03
CA PHE A 138 16.27 -11.38 -7.08
C PHE A 138 17.78 -11.17 -6.88
N GLY A 139 18.25 -11.03 -5.64
CA GLY A 139 19.67 -10.95 -5.33
C GLY A 139 20.42 -12.21 -5.76
N SER A 140 19.88 -13.38 -5.45
CA SER A 140 20.44 -14.67 -5.88
C SER A 140 20.40 -14.84 -7.40
N LEU A 141 19.28 -14.49 -8.03
CA LEU A 141 19.12 -14.56 -9.49
C LEU A 141 20.13 -13.66 -10.21
N LEU A 142 20.24 -12.39 -9.82
CA LEU A 142 21.19 -11.45 -10.40
C LEU A 142 22.64 -11.88 -10.17
N ASN A 143 22.96 -12.46 -9.01
CA ASN A 143 24.28 -13.01 -8.73
C ASN A 143 24.60 -14.20 -9.64
N ALA A 144 23.65 -15.11 -9.85
CA ALA A 144 23.83 -16.25 -10.74
C ALA A 144 24.03 -15.80 -12.21
N LEU A 145 23.23 -14.84 -12.67
CA LEU A 145 23.35 -14.27 -14.02
C LEU A 145 24.68 -13.54 -14.21
N ARG A 146 25.10 -12.68 -13.27
CA ARG A 146 26.40 -12.00 -13.33
C ARG A 146 27.58 -12.96 -13.32
N ARG A 147 27.51 -14.05 -12.54
CA ARG A 147 28.57 -15.06 -12.53
C ARG A 147 28.69 -15.76 -13.88
N ARG A 148 27.57 -16.15 -14.50
CA ARG A 148 27.59 -16.76 -15.84
C ARG A 148 28.14 -15.80 -16.88
N ALA A 149 27.66 -14.55 -16.91
CA ALA A 149 28.16 -13.54 -17.84
C ALA A 149 29.69 -13.28 -17.65
N GLY A 150 30.16 -13.18 -16.41
CA GLY A 150 31.59 -13.00 -16.13
C GLY A 150 32.46 -14.22 -16.46
N GLU A 151 31.93 -15.45 -16.33
CA GLU A 151 32.61 -16.66 -16.77
C GLU A 151 32.74 -16.71 -18.30
N GLU A 152 31.70 -16.34 -19.04
CA GLU A 152 31.73 -16.25 -20.50
C GLU A 152 32.75 -15.22 -20.99
N GLU A 153 32.80 -14.02 -20.40
CA GLU A 153 33.80 -13.01 -20.71
C GLU A 153 35.23 -13.50 -20.46
N ARG A 154 35.47 -14.22 -19.36
CA ARG A 154 36.79 -14.81 -19.03
C ARG A 154 37.19 -15.89 -20.04
N LEU A 155 36.28 -16.77 -20.42
CA LEU A 155 36.54 -17.81 -21.41
C LEU A 155 36.84 -17.22 -22.80
N LEU A 156 36.15 -16.14 -23.18
CA LEU A 156 36.45 -15.41 -24.42
C LEU A 156 37.84 -14.80 -24.39
N LYS A 157 38.23 -14.16 -23.27
CA LYS A 157 39.57 -13.59 -23.08
C LYS A 157 40.67 -14.66 -23.09
N ASP A 158 40.43 -15.81 -22.47
CA ASP A 158 41.35 -16.95 -22.50
C ASP A 158 41.47 -17.58 -23.90
N ARG A 159 40.39 -17.64 -24.69
CA ARG A 159 40.44 -18.04 -26.10
C ARG A 159 41.25 -17.04 -26.93
N ALA A 160 41.05 -15.75 -26.72
CA ALA A 160 41.80 -14.71 -27.41
C ALA A 160 43.31 -14.82 -27.09
N ASN A 161 43.67 -14.96 -25.81
CA ASN A 161 45.05 -15.13 -25.38
C ASN A 161 45.68 -16.44 -25.90
N ARG A 162 44.95 -17.56 -25.93
CA ARG A 162 45.45 -18.82 -26.53
C ARG A 162 45.66 -18.73 -28.03
N LYS A 163 44.79 -18.02 -28.75
CA LYS A 163 45.00 -17.75 -30.19
C LYS A 163 46.24 -16.91 -30.39
N LEU A 164 46.44 -15.85 -29.59
CA LEU A 164 47.61 -14.99 -29.65
C LEU A 164 48.91 -15.76 -29.31
N GLY A 165 48.88 -16.69 -28.35
CA GLY A 165 50.03 -17.55 -28.00
C GLY A 165 50.36 -18.67 -29.01
N ARG A 166 49.42 -19.06 -29.89
CA ARG A 166 49.68 -20.02 -30.99
C ARG A 166 50.36 -19.37 -32.20
N LEU A 167 50.15 -18.08 -32.43
CA LEU A 167 50.77 -17.33 -33.53
C LEU A 167 52.32 -17.32 -33.47
N PRO A 168 52.99 -17.04 -32.32
CA PRO A 168 54.44 -17.09 -32.25
C PRO A 168 54.98 -18.52 -32.41
N GLN A 169 54.24 -19.56 -32.00
CA GLN A 169 54.65 -20.96 -32.19
C GLN A 169 54.58 -21.41 -33.65
N ILE A 170 53.59 -20.92 -34.41
CA ILE A 170 53.48 -21.18 -35.86
C ILE A 170 54.58 -20.41 -36.61
N LEU A 171 54.85 -19.17 -36.21
CA LEU A 171 55.98 -18.38 -36.74
C LEU A 171 57.34 -19.03 -36.43
N GLN A 172 57.53 -19.57 -35.23
CA GLN A 172 58.74 -20.31 -34.87
C GLN A 172 58.87 -21.64 -35.63
N LYS A 173 57.77 -22.35 -35.92
CA LYS A 173 57.78 -23.55 -36.76
C LYS A 173 58.06 -23.23 -38.24
N LEU A 174 57.52 -22.12 -38.76
CA LEU A 174 57.85 -21.62 -40.09
C LEU A 174 59.30 -21.15 -40.18
N ALA A 175 59.84 -20.55 -39.12
CA ALA A 175 61.26 -20.21 -39.02
C ALA A 175 62.16 -21.46 -38.97
N ARG A 176 61.72 -22.55 -38.31
CA ARG A 176 62.42 -23.85 -38.29
C ARG A 176 62.41 -24.58 -39.64
N LEU A 177 61.43 -24.31 -40.51
CA LEU A 177 61.42 -24.78 -41.91
C LEU A 177 62.40 -24.00 -42.81
N ARG A 178 62.98 -22.89 -42.32
CA ARG A 178 63.97 -22.06 -43.01
C ARG A 178 65.42 -22.31 -42.56
N GLY A 179 65.75 -23.56 -42.18
CA GLY A 179 67.13 -24.08 -42.17
C GLY A 179 67.78 -24.32 -40.78
N LYS A 180 68.28 -25.57 -40.63
CA LYS A 180 69.22 -26.16 -39.64
C LYS A 180 68.70 -26.64 -38.24
N PRO A 181 69.36 -27.66 -37.64
CA PRO A 181 68.69 -28.74 -36.89
C PRO A 181 68.66 -28.56 -35.36
N VAL A 182 67.99 -29.54 -34.77
CA VAL A 182 67.49 -29.75 -33.40
C VAL A 182 68.57 -29.81 -32.32
N ASP A 183 68.24 -29.32 -31.12
CA ASP A 183 68.57 -30.02 -29.88
C ASP A 183 67.41 -30.01 -28.88
N GLN A 184 67.36 -31.07 -28.08
CA GLN A 184 66.22 -31.62 -27.36
C GLN A 184 66.38 -31.45 -25.85
N HIS A 185 65.36 -30.94 -25.13
CA HIS A 185 65.22 -31.23 -23.69
C HIS A 185 63.79 -31.13 -23.12
N GLN A 186 63.26 -32.31 -22.80
CA GLN A 186 62.52 -32.77 -21.61
C GLN A 186 61.26 -32.05 -21.06
N ARG A 187 60.17 -32.86 -20.95
CA ARG A 187 59.03 -32.73 -20.02
C ARG A 187 59.39 -33.30 -18.64
N PRO A 188 58.62 -32.97 -17.58
CA PRO A 188 57.75 -33.99 -16.95
C PRO A 188 56.30 -33.47 -16.73
N SER A 189 55.26 -34.17 -17.20
CA SER A 189 54.37 -35.11 -16.48
C SER A 189 53.47 -34.48 -15.40
N SER A 190 52.21 -34.22 -15.79
CA SER A 190 51.10 -33.77 -14.94
C SER A 190 50.26 -34.95 -14.41
N LEU A 191 49.88 -34.93 -13.13
CA LEU A 191 48.79 -35.76 -12.57
C LEU A 191 47.41 -35.11 -12.84
N PRO A 192 46.31 -35.87 -13.04
CA PRO A 192 45.02 -35.32 -13.42
C PRO A 192 44.05 -35.04 -12.26
N SER A 193 43.43 -33.85 -12.33
CA SER A 193 41.97 -33.61 -12.24
C SER A 193 41.19 -34.16 -11.02
N SER A 194 41.03 -33.33 -9.98
CA SER A 194 40.07 -33.51 -8.87
C SER A 194 38.74 -32.77 -9.09
N THR A 195 38.64 -31.89 -10.09
CA THR A 195 37.50 -30.97 -10.28
C THR A 195 36.30 -31.55 -11.04
N LYS A 196 36.47 -32.60 -11.85
CA LYS A 196 35.37 -33.16 -12.65
C LYS A 196 34.32 -33.90 -11.81
N HIS A 197 34.73 -34.61 -10.75
CA HIS A 197 33.81 -35.38 -9.91
C HIS A 197 32.81 -34.50 -9.14
N LYS A 198 33.23 -33.32 -8.68
CA LYS A 198 32.35 -32.38 -7.95
C LYS A 198 31.27 -31.77 -8.84
N LEU A 199 31.56 -31.56 -10.13
CA LEU A 199 30.58 -31.02 -11.07
C LEU A 199 29.54 -32.08 -11.46
N ILE A 200 29.98 -33.31 -11.72
CA ILE A 200 29.10 -34.43 -12.04
C ILE A 200 28.12 -34.68 -10.88
N PHE A 201 28.61 -34.74 -9.64
CA PHE A 201 27.75 -34.93 -8.46
C PHE A 201 26.65 -33.88 -8.31
N LYS A 202 26.97 -32.60 -8.57
CA LYS A 202 25.97 -31.51 -8.50
C LYS A 202 24.89 -31.64 -9.56
N VAL A 203 25.26 -32.06 -10.77
CA VAL A 203 24.30 -32.25 -11.88
C VAL A 203 23.37 -33.42 -11.58
N THR A 204 23.89 -34.54 -11.07
CA THR A 204 23.06 -35.71 -10.71
C THR A 204 22.10 -35.41 -9.56
N LEU A 205 22.54 -34.65 -8.55
CA LEU A 205 21.70 -34.25 -7.42
C LEU A 205 20.50 -33.40 -7.88
N VAL A 206 20.73 -32.42 -8.75
CA VAL A 206 19.67 -31.54 -9.27
C VAL A 206 18.67 -32.31 -10.12
N ALA A 207 19.14 -33.27 -10.93
CA ALA A 207 18.27 -34.12 -11.74
C ALA A 207 17.37 -35.01 -10.86
N LEU A 208 17.89 -35.58 -9.77
CA LEU A 208 17.11 -36.40 -8.85
C LEU A 208 16.03 -35.60 -8.12
N ILE A 209 16.33 -34.37 -7.70
CA ILE A 209 15.35 -33.48 -7.05
C ILE A 209 14.22 -33.11 -8.03
N ALA A 210 14.56 -32.83 -9.30
CA ALA A 210 13.55 -32.52 -10.32
C ALA A 210 12.62 -33.70 -10.63
N VAL A 211 13.17 -34.93 -10.67
CA VAL A 211 12.37 -36.15 -10.88
C VAL A 211 11.47 -36.44 -9.68
N ALA A 212 12.00 -36.32 -8.45
CA ALA A 212 11.22 -36.49 -7.24
C ALA A 212 10.08 -35.46 -7.13
N TRP A 213 10.35 -34.20 -7.50
CA TRP A 213 9.34 -33.15 -7.55
C TRP A 213 8.23 -33.45 -8.55
N HIS A 214 8.59 -33.92 -9.75
CA HIS A 214 7.63 -34.31 -10.78
C HIS A 214 6.77 -35.52 -10.38
N PHE A 215 7.30 -36.43 -9.57
CA PHE A 215 6.56 -37.61 -9.10
C PHE A 215 5.65 -37.29 -7.91
N TYR A 216 6.00 -36.29 -7.08
CA TYR A 216 5.22 -35.92 -5.90
C TYR A 216 4.04 -34.99 -6.22
N PHE A 217 4.12 -34.23 -7.31
CA PHE A 217 3.10 -33.27 -7.75
C PHE A 217 2.21 -33.77 -8.91
N ARG A 218 2.20 -35.09 -9.15
CA ARG A 218 1.28 -35.76 -10.07
C ARG A 218 0.36 -36.68 -9.28
#